data_AF-A0A838WLD9-F1
#
_entry.id   AF-A0A838WLD9-F1
#
_cell.length_a   1.000
_cell.length_b   1.000
_cell.length_c   1.000
_cell.angle_alpha   90.00
_cell.angle_beta   90.00
_cell.angle_gamma   90.00
#
_symmetry.space_group_name_H-M   'P 1'
#
loop_
_entity.id
_entity.type
_entity.pdbx_description
1 polymer ?
#
loop_
_entity_poly.entity_id
_entity_poly.type
_entity_poly.pdbx_seq_one_letter_code
_entity_poly.pdbx_strand_id
1 'polypeptide(L)'
;MGIIETIRKNRAKTKAEIKAAEVRARQLAKNEAKQQHRTVKLLDKAEKRLLNEEKEGLKRKRKHEKKLAEAHLKRVEESGLTKKKAKNWVGAARVLIPVLLPLAYKAMTSYQQNRIESRANSMGLSSQDLARHSGRGAELKARIEALRGQTNNLHNTPSLSSSFIKDVEVRLDELEQAVSNAERLDTEQQRLAHVAIERDLDEVTGEIQEKSGR
;
A
#
# COMPACT_ATOMS: atom_id res chain seq x y z
N MET A 1 -2.48 122.90 28.43
CA MET A 1 -1.60 122.01 27.62
C MET A 1 -2.07 122.08 26.17
N GLY A 2 -1.17 122.31 25.21
CA GLY A 2 -1.55 122.61 23.82
C GLY A 2 -1.96 121.37 23.00
N ILE A 3 -2.94 121.55 22.09
CA ILE A 3 -3.48 120.52 21.17
C ILE A 3 -2.39 119.83 20.32
N ILE A 4 -1.32 120.56 19.99
CA ILE A 4 -0.19 120.02 19.22
C ILE A 4 0.59 118.96 20.02
N GLU A 5 0.60 119.04 21.35
CA GLU A 5 1.31 118.10 22.21
C GLU A 5 0.55 116.77 22.35
N THR A 6 -0.78 116.80 22.43
CA THR A 6 -1.62 115.60 22.52
C THR A 6 -1.60 114.79 21.21
N ILE A 7 -1.62 115.46 20.06
CA ILE A 7 -1.47 114.81 18.74
C ILE A 7 -0.10 114.13 18.62
N ARG A 8 0.98 114.78 19.08
CA ARG A 8 2.32 114.18 19.10
C ARG A 8 2.37 112.94 20.00
N LYS A 9 1.80 112.99 21.21
CA LYS A 9 1.72 111.85 22.13
C LYS A 9 0.91 110.68 21.56
N ASN A 10 -0.22 110.94 20.90
CA ASN A 10 -1.05 109.89 20.28
C ASN A 10 -0.35 109.23 19.08
N ARG A 11 0.30 110.01 18.21
CA ARG A 11 1.13 109.46 17.11
C ARG A 11 2.30 108.63 17.62
N ALA A 12 2.88 109.00 18.76
CA ALA A 12 3.94 108.20 19.38
C ALA A 12 3.39 106.85 19.89
N LYS A 13 2.20 106.85 20.52
CA LYS A 13 1.52 105.62 20.98
C LYS A 13 1.15 104.69 19.82
N THR A 14 0.53 105.20 18.76
CA THR A 14 0.16 104.37 17.59
C THR A 14 1.39 103.81 16.87
N LYS A 15 2.47 104.60 16.74
CA LYS A 15 3.74 104.08 16.23
C LYS A 15 4.34 103.00 17.12
N ALA A 16 4.24 103.14 18.44
CA ALA A 16 4.71 102.11 19.38
C ALA A 16 3.87 100.84 19.28
N GLU A 17 2.55 100.95 19.14
CA GLU A 17 1.63 99.82 18.94
C GLU A 17 1.87 99.10 17.61
N ILE A 18 2.06 99.84 16.51
CA ILE A 18 2.41 99.27 15.21
C ILE A 18 3.75 98.52 15.29
N LYS A 19 4.77 99.12 15.92
CA LYS A 19 6.06 98.44 16.13
C LYS A 19 5.91 97.20 17.01
N ALA A 20 5.10 97.25 18.06
CA ALA A 20 4.84 96.10 18.92
C ALA A 20 4.10 94.98 18.16
N ALA A 21 3.12 95.34 17.33
CA ALA A 21 2.39 94.41 16.46
C ALA A 21 3.33 93.79 15.40
N GLU A 22 4.20 94.59 14.79
CA GLU A 22 5.20 94.12 13.83
C GLU A 22 6.20 93.15 14.47
N VAL A 23 6.70 93.46 15.67
CA VAL A 23 7.58 92.56 16.43
C VAL A 23 6.87 91.26 16.78
N ARG A 24 5.59 91.31 17.21
CA ARG A 24 4.78 90.11 17.45
C ARG A 24 4.59 89.29 16.18
N ALA A 25 4.25 89.92 15.06
CA ALA A 25 4.09 89.25 13.77
C ALA A 25 5.39 88.58 13.30
N ARG A 26 6.54 89.28 13.41
CA ARG A 26 7.87 88.72 13.13
C ARG A 26 8.19 87.53 14.04
N GLN A 27 7.84 87.62 15.32
CA GLN A 27 8.07 86.53 16.28
C GLN A 27 7.18 85.32 16.01
N LEU A 28 5.89 85.54 15.67
CA LEU A 28 4.97 84.49 15.26
C LEU A 28 5.48 83.80 13.98
N ALA A 29 5.82 84.57 12.95
CA ALA A 29 6.39 84.03 11.71
C ALA A 29 7.68 83.22 11.96
N LYS A 30 8.56 83.71 12.85
CA LYS A 30 9.78 82.96 13.24
C LYS A 30 9.46 81.67 13.99
N ASN A 31 8.46 81.69 14.87
CA ASN A 31 8.03 80.51 15.61
C ASN A 31 7.34 79.49 14.70
N GLU A 32 6.47 79.95 13.79
CA GLU A 32 5.84 79.11 12.77
C GLU A 32 6.86 78.47 11.85
N ALA A 33 7.82 79.24 11.32
CA ALA A 33 8.91 78.69 10.50
C ALA A 33 9.73 77.63 11.26
N LYS A 34 10.00 77.85 12.56
CA LYS A 34 10.66 76.84 13.41
C LYS A 34 9.81 75.59 13.59
N GLN A 35 8.49 75.73 13.80
CA GLN A 35 7.60 74.59 13.95
C GLN A 35 7.44 73.82 12.64
N GLN A 36 7.21 74.51 11.52
CA GLN A 36 7.16 73.91 10.19
C GLN A 36 8.43 73.12 9.91
N HIS A 37 9.61 73.71 10.14
CA HIS A 37 10.87 73.00 9.95
C HIS A 37 11.02 71.76 10.88
N ARG A 38 10.52 71.82 12.12
CA ARG A 38 10.46 70.63 13.00
C ARG A 38 9.51 69.57 12.44
N THR A 39 8.33 69.95 11.97
CA THR A 39 7.36 69.00 11.39
C THR A 39 7.91 68.33 10.13
N VAL A 40 8.50 69.09 9.20
CA VAL A 40 9.13 68.56 7.99
C VAL A 40 10.25 67.57 8.34
N LYS A 41 11.08 67.89 9.34
CA LYS A 41 12.12 66.97 9.83
C LYS A 41 11.56 65.69 10.44
N LEU A 42 10.43 65.75 11.14
CA LEU A 42 9.77 64.57 11.69
C LEU A 42 9.12 63.72 10.59
N LEU A 43 8.51 64.36 9.59
CA LEU A 43 7.93 63.70 8.42
C LEU A 43 9.01 62.99 7.59
N ASP A 44 10.12 63.65 7.27
CA ASP A 44 11.24 63.02 6.55
C ASP A 44 11.84 61.82 7.32
N LYS A 45 11.93 61.93 8.66
CA LYS A 45 12.34 60.79 9.49
C LYS A 45 11.33 59.64 9.47
N ALA A 46 10.04 59.94 9.50
CA ALA A 46 8.98 58.94 9.44
C ALA A 46 8.97 58.24 8.08
N GLU A 47 9.08 58.98 6.98
CA GLU A 47 9.16 58.47 5.62
C GLU A 47 10.39 57.57 5.44
N LYS A 48 11.58 57.99 5.91
CA LYS A 48 12.79 57.17 5.87
C LYS A 48 12.65 55.87 6.66
N ARG A 49 11.99 55.90 7.83
CA ARG A 49 11.72 54.70 8.62
C ARG A 49 10.78 53.75 7.87
N LEU A 50 9.69 54.29 7.32
CA LEU A 50 8.73 53.53 6.52
C LEU A 50 9.40 52.87 5.32
N LEU A 51 10.18 53.62 4.53
CA LEU A 51 10.91 53.09 3.37
C LEU A 51 11.92 52.00 3.75
N ASN A 52 12.60 52.13 4.89
CA ASN A 52 13.53 51.11 5.36
C ASN A 52 12.80 49.84 5.81
N GLU A 53 11.67 50.00 6.50
CA GLU A 53 10.84 48.88 6.96
C GLU A 53 10.18 48.15 5.79
N GLU A 54 9.71 48.87 4.77
CA GLU A 54 9.22 48.30 3.52
C GLU A 54 10.32 47.54 2.77
N LYS A 55 11.53 48.10 2.67
CA LYS A 55 12.68 47.41 2.05
C LYS A 55 13.02 46.11 2.78
N GLU A 56 13.07 46.13 4.11
CA GLU A 56 13.33 44.93 4.90
C GLU A 56 12.17 43.92 4.80
N GLY A 57 10.92 44.39 4.78
CA GLY A 57 9.74 43.57 4.54
C GLY A 57 9.79 42.87 3.18
N LEU A 58 10.11 43.60 2.11
CA LEU A 58 10.29 43.06 0.76
C LEU A 58 11.43 42.05 0.70
N LYS A 59 12.58 42.31 1.36
CA LYS A 59 13.69 41.34 1.44
C LYS A 59 13.26 40.06 2.15
N ARG A 60 12.51 40.17 3.27
CA ARG A 60 11.99 39.00 4.00
C ARG A 60 11.02 38.20 3.14
N LYS A 61 10.10 38.86 2.42
CA LYS A 61 9.18 38.21 1.47
C LYS A 61 9.93 37.46 0.38
N ARG A 62 10.89 38.10 -0.30
CA ARG A 62 11.72 37.45 -1.34
C ARG A 62 12.50 36.24 -0.81
N LYS A 63 13.08 36.36 0.40
CA LYS A 63 13.77 35.22 1.04
C LYS A 63 12.81 34.07 1.36
N HIS A 64 11.61 34.39 1.81
CA HIS A 64 10.58 33.40 2.12
C HIS A 64 10.09 32.69 0.84
N GLU A 65 9.76 33.45 -0.20
CA GLU A 65 9.36 32.93 -1.52
C GLU A 65 10.45 32.04 -2.11
N LYS A 66 11.73 32.46 -2.03
CA LYS A 66 12.85 31.64 -2.49
C LYS A 66 12.95 30.31 -1.71
N LYS A 67 12.82 30.35 -0.38
CA LYS A 67 12.82 29.14 0.46
C LYS A 67 11.65 28.22 0.15
N LEU A 68 10.47 28.77 -0.08
CA LEU A 68 9.30 28.00 -0.51
C LEU A 68 9.57 27.35 -1.87
N ALA A 69 10.07 28.10 -2.85
CA ALA A 69 10.39 27.58 -4.17
C ALA A 69 11.45 26.46 -4.10
N GLU A 70 12.52 26.64 -3.33
CA GLU A 70 13.54 25.60 -3.09
C GLU A 70 12.96 24.37 -2.40
N ALA A 71 12.09 24.53 -1.40
CA ALA A 71 11.43 23.43 -0.72
C ALA A 71 10.44 22.69 -1.63
N HIS A 72 9.71 23.41 -2.48
CA HIS A 72 8.84 22.83 -3.50
C HIS A 72 9.65 22.05 -4.54
N LEU A 73 10.77 22.60 -5.01
CA LEU A 73 11.64 21.92 -5.98
C LEU A 73 12.23 20.63 -5.39
N LYS A 74 12.74 20.68 -4.15
CA LYS A 74 13.19 19.48 -3.42
C LYS A 74 12.06 18.46 -3.26
N ARG A 75 10.87 18.91 -2.87
CA ARG A 75 9.70 18.04 -2.77
C ARG A 75 9.37 17.40 -4.11
N VAL A 76 9.47 18.12 -5.22
CA VAL A 76 9.21 17.61 -6.56
C VAL A 76 10.29 16.60 -6.98
N GLU A 77 11.57 16.89 -6.76
CA GLU A 77 12.70 15.98 -7.01
C GLU A 77 12.61 14.68 -6.16
N GLU A 78 12.13 14.81 -4.93
CA GLU A 78 11.89 13.69 -4.02
C GLU A 78 10.53 13.03 -4.28
N SER A 79 9.59 13.69 -4.94
CA SER A 79 8.29 13.12 -5.30
C SER A 79 8.46 12.20 -6.50
N GLY A 80 7.96 10.97 -6.36
CA GLY A 80 8.12 9.92 -7.37
C GLY A 80 9.28 8.96 -7.10
N LEU A 81 9.49 8.07 -8.07
CA LEU A 81 10.52 7.04 -8.05
C LEU A 81 11.86 7.62 -8.52
N THR A 82 12.55 8.33 -7.63
CA THR A 82 13.90 8.81 -7.91
C THR A 82 14.87 7.64 -8.05
N LYS A 83 15.91 7.76 -8.90
CA LYS A 83 16.95 6.73 -9.09
C LYS A 83 17.56 6.23 -7.77
N LYS A 84 17.73 7.13 -6.78
CA LYS A 84 18.21 6.79 -5.43
C LYS A 84 17.23 5.88 -4.68
N LYS A 85 15.93 6.19 -4.69
CA LYS A 85 14.88 5.36 -4.09
C LYS A 85 14.82 3.99 -4.75
N ALA A 86 14.83 3.96 -6.08
CA ALA A 86 14.87 2.71 -6.84
C ALA A 86 16.09 1.85 -6.49
N LYS A 87 17.30 2.45 -6.44
CA LYS A 87 18.53 1.74 -6.06
C LYS A 87 18.47 1.20 -4.63
N ASN A 88 17.89 1.96 -3.69
CA ASN A 88 17.71 1.51 -2.31
C ASN A 88 16.74 0.33 -2.22
N TRP A 89 15.62 0.38 -2.96
CA TRP A 89 14.66 -0.73 -3.03
C TRP A 89 15.25 -1.98 -3.66
N VAL A 90 15.98 -1.85 -4.78
CA VAL A 90 16.69 -2.97 -5.40
C VAL A 90 17.75 -3.54 -4.47
N GLY A 91 18.48 -2.68 -3.75
CA GLY A 91 19.44 -3.10 -2.73
C GLY A 91 18.77 -3.90 -1.59
N ALA A 92 17.68 -3.38 -1.04
CA ALA A 92 16.90 -4.05 0.00
C ALA A 92 16.33 -5.40 -0.48
N ALA A 93 15.76 -5.42 -1.69
CA ALA A 93 15.26 -6.65 -2.30
C ALA A 93 16.39 -7.67 -2.45
N ARG A 94 17.56 -7.28 -2.96
CA ARG A 94 18.71 -8.18 -3.13
C ARG A 94 19.20 -8.78 -1.81
N VAL A 95 19.12 -8.04 -0.71
CA VAL A 95 19.48 -8.54 0.62
C VAL A 95 18.44 -9.54 1.14
N LEU A 96 17.17 -9.36 0.80
CA LEU A 96 16.08 -10.25 1.24
C LEU A 96 15.93 -11.50 0.35
N ILE A 97 16.39 -11.47 -0.90
CA ILE A 97 16.33 -12.58 -1.87
C ILE A 97 16.74 -13.93 -1.25
N PRO A 98 17.90 -14.07 -0.58
CA PRO A 98 18.35 -15.36 -0.03
C PRO A 98 17.43 -15.96 1.03
N VAL A 99 16.63 -15.14 1.71
CA VAL A 99 15.69 -15.59 2.75
C VAL A 99 14.29 -15.80 2.15
N LEU A 100 13.84 -14.90 1.29
CA LEU A 100 12.50 -14.97 0.69
C LEU A 100 12.38 -16.11 -0.33
N LEU A 101 13.41 -16.40 -1.13
CA LEU A 101 13.36 -17.49 -2.12
C LEU A 101 13.07 -18.85 -1.47
N PRO A 102 13.83 -19.31 -0.46
CA PRO A 102 13.55 -20.58 0.19
C PRO A 102 12.19 -20.63 0.87
N LEU A 103 11.73 -19.51 1.46
CA LEU A 103 10.41 -19.45 2.10
C LEU A 103 9.26 -19.53 1.09
N ALA A 104 9.37 -18.80 -0.02
CA ALA A 104 8.39 -18.86 -1.10
C ALA A 104 8.34 -20.27 -1.71
N TYR A 105 9.50 -20.88 -1.93
CA TYR A 105 9.58 -22.27 -2.40
C TYR A 105 8.92 -23.23 -1.42
N LYS A 106 9.26 -23.15 -0.12
CA LYS A 106 8.63 -23.97 0.93
C LYS A 106 7.13 -23.78 1.02
N ALA A 107 6.64 -22.55 0.89
CA ALA A 107 5.20 -22.27 0.90
C ALA A 107 4.51 -22.89 -0.33
N MET A 108 5.15 -22.83 -1.49
CA MET A 108 4.60 -23.41 -2.71
C MET A 108 4.59 -24.94 -2.65
N THR A 109 5.67 -25.56 -2.15
CA THR A 109 5.73 -27.02 -2.02
C THR A 109 4.82 -27.55 -0.91
N SER A 110 4.73 -26.87 0.24
CA SER A 110 3.81 -27.28 1.31
C SER A 110 2.35 -27.18 0.87
N TYR A 111 2.01 -26.15 0.09
CA TYR A 111 0.68 -26.02 -0.48
C TYR A 111 0.32 -27.18 -1.42
N GLN A 112 1.24 -27.53 -2.33
CA GLN A 112 1.06 -28.67 -3.24
C GLN A 112 0.94 -29.99 -2.48
N GLN A 113 1.82 -30.20 -1.49
CA GLN A 113 1.82 -31.41 -0.66
C GLN A 113 0.51 -31.57 0.10
N ASN A 114 0.04 -30.51 0.77
CA ASN A 114 -1.22 -30.53 1.51
C ASN A 114 -2.41 -30.83 0.59
N ARG A 115 -2.40 -30.35 -0.67
CA ARG A 115 -3.46 -30.68 -1.64
C ARG A 115 -3.44 -32.16 -2.02
N ILE A 116 -2.26 -32.72 -2.29
CA ILE A 116 -2.10 -34.14 -2.63
C ILE A 116 -2.50 -35.01 -1.45
N GLU A 117 -2.05 -34.69 -0.24
CA GLU A 117 -2.40 -35.40 0.98
C GLU A 117 -3.90 -35.31 1.29
N SER A 118 -4.52 -34.13 1.15
CA SER A 118 -5.97 -33.99 1.36
C SER A 118 -6.77 -34.81 0.36
N ARG A 119 -6.34 -34.84 -0.91
CA ARG A 119 -6.96 -35.66 -1.95
C ARG A 119 -6.76 -37.15 -1.66
N ALA A 120 -5.56 -37.57 -1.31
CA ALA A 120 -5.26 -38.94 -0.88
C ALA A 120 -6.14 -39.40 0.29
N ASN A 121 -6.20 -38.58 1.35
CA ASN A 121 -6.97 -38.86 2.56
C ASN A 121 -8.48 -38.95 2.29
N SER A 122 -9.02 -38.11 1.41
CA SER A 122 -10.43 -38.18 1.01
C SER A 122 -10.82 -39.51 0.35
N MET A 123 -9.80 -40.25 -0.12
CA MET A 123 -9.96 -41.54 -0.78
C MET A 123 -9.50 -42.72 0.09
N GLY A 124 -9.15 -42.48 1.36
CA GLY A 124 -8.63 -43.51 2.26
C GLY A 124 -7.23 -44.03 1.87
N LEU A 125 -6.50 -43.31 1.01
CA LEU A 125 -5.17 -43.68 0.52
C LEU A 125 -4.10 -42.80 1.16
N SER A 126 -2.87 -43.31 1.26
CA SER A 126 -1.72 -42.46 1.60
C SER A 126 -1.17 -41.75 0.35
N SER A 127 -0.50 -40.62 0.56
CA SER A 127 0.19 -39.90 -0.54
C SER A 127 1.31 -40.74 -1.17
N GLN A 128 1.91 -41.68 -0.43
CA GLN A 128 2.89 -42.62 -0.97
C GLN A 128 2.25 -43.65 -1.91
N ASP A 129 1.02 -44.10 -1.65
CA ASP A 129 0.32 -45.05 -2.53
C ASP A 129 0.01 -44.41 -3.88
N LEU A 130 -0.48 -43.16 -3.86
CA LEU A 130 -0.65 -42.35 -5.07
C LEU A 130 0.66 -42.11 -5.83
N ALA A 131 1.80 -41.99 -5.14
CA ALA A 131 3.10 -41.79 -5.77
C ALA A 131 3.70 -43.06 -6.39
N ARG A 132 3.28 -44.26 -5.95
CA ARG A 132 3.69 -45.55 -6.53
C ARG A 132 3.07 -45.79 -7.90
N HIS A 133 1.91 -45.21 -8.14
CA HIS A 133 1.24 -45.27 -9.44
C HIS A 133 1.48 -43.96 -10.20
N SER A 134 1.71 -44.03 -11.51
CA SER A 134 1.95 -42.84 -12.34
C SER A 134 0.95 -42.79 -13.49
N GLY A 135 0.69 -41.58 -13.99
CA GLY A 135 -0.25 -41.35 -15.09
C GLY A 135 -1.66 -40.95 -14.63
N ARG A 136 -2.54 -40.73 -15.62
CA ARG A 136 -3.90 -40.21 -15.41
C ARG A 136 -4.81 -41.18 -14.64
N GLY A 137 -4.49 -42.49 -14.62
CA GLY A 137 -5.23 -43.53 -13.90
C GLY A 137 -4.60 -43.95 -12.56
N ALA A 138 -3.56 -43.25 -12.10
CA ALA A 138 -2.81 -43.62 -10.90
C ALA A 138 -3.68 -43.73 -9.64
N GLU A 139 -4.65 -42.82 -9.51
CA GLU A 139 -5.62 -42.76 -8.41
C GLU A 139 -6.50 -44.01 -8.35
N LEU A 140 -7.04 -44.44 -9.50
CA LEU A 140 -7.85 -45.64 -9.62
C LEU A 140 -7.03 -46.91 -9.32
N LYS A 141 -5.80 -47.00 -9.87
CA LYS A 141 -4.87 -48.11 -9.60
C LYS A 141 -4.53 -48.22 -8.10
N ALA A 142 -4.26 -47.11 -7.44
CA ALA A 142 -3.97 -47.08 -6.01
C ALA A 142 -5.17 -47.56 -5.17
N ARG A 143 -6.39 -47.13 -5.52
CA ARG A 143 -7.62 -47.57 -4.84
C ARG A 143 -7.88 -49.07 -5.03
N ILE A 144 -7.73 -49.58 -6.26
CA ILE A 144 -7.87 -51.01 -6.56
C ILE A 144 -6.89 -51.83 -5.74
N GLU A 145 -5.62 -51.42 -5.67
CA GLU A 145 -4.60 -52.13 -4.88
C GLU A 145 -4.91 -52.10 -3.38
N ALA A 146 -5.37 -50.96 -2.85
CA ALA A 146 -5.78 -50.85 -1.45
C ALA A 146 -6.99 -51.77 -1.14
N LEU A 147 -7.99 -51.82 -2.03
CA LEU A 147 -9.15 -52.71 -1.91
C LEU A 147 -8.74 -54.19 -2.01
N ARG A 148 -7.79 -54.53 -2.89
CA ARG A 148 -7.24 -55.88 -2.99
C ARG A 148 -6.55 -56.29 -1.68
N GLY A 149 -5.77 -55.38 -1.09
CA GLY A 149 -5.17 -55.58 0.23
C GLY A 149 -6.21 -55.80 1.35
N GLN A 150 -7.31 -55.03 1.34
CA GLN A 150 -8.42 -55.23 2.27
C GLN A 150 -9.15 -56.55 2.06
N THR A 151 -9.41 -56.93 0.80
CA THR A 151 -10.05 -58.19 0.39
C THR A 151 -9.24 -59.40 0.83
N ASN A 152 -7.91 -59.33 0.73
CA ASN A 152 -7.03 -60.39 1.23
C ASN A 152 -7.16 -60.62 2.75
N ASN A 153 -7.39 -59.54 3.52
CA ASN A 153 -7.63 -59.65 4.95
C ASN A 153 -9.04 -60.18 5.29
N LEU A 154 -10.00 -60.04 4.37
CA LEU A 154 -11.38 -60.49 4.54
C LEU A 154 -11.54 -62.01 4.45
N HIS A 155 -10.57 -62.74 3.84
CA HIS A 155 -10.55 -64.22 3.82
C HIS A 155 -10.62 -64.87 5.22
N ASN A 156 -10.19 -64.15 6.26
CA ASN A 156 -10.24 -64.62 7.64
C ASN A 156 -11.53 -64.21 8.39
N THR A 157 -12.49 -63.58 7.71
CA THR A 157 -13.73 -63.08 8.31
C THR A 157 -14.82 -64.16 8.22
N PRO A 158 -15.33 -64.71 9.35
CA PRO A 158 -16.26 -65.84 9.33
C PRO A 158 -17.62 -65.56 8.68
N SER A 159 -18.00 -64.27 8.55
CA SER A 159 -19.30 -63.84 8.04
C SER A 159 -19.38 -63.74 6.52
N LEU A 160 -18.25 -63.86 5.80
CA LEU A 160 -18.19 -63.71 4.35
C LEU A 160 -18.02 -65.05 3.64
N SER A 161 -18.75 -65.27 2.54
CA SER A 161 -18.58 -66.48 1.73
C SER A 161 -17.30 -66.39 0.90
N SER A 162 -16.56 -67.49 0.79
CA SER A 162 -15.38 -67.58 -0.08
C SER A 162 -15.71 -67.26 -1.55
N SER A 163 -16.93 -67.60 -2.01
CA SER A 163 -17.40 -67.26 -3.35
C SER A 163 -17.53 -65.76 -3.59
N PHE A 164 -17.98 -64.99 -2.58
CA PHE A 164 -18.10 -63.54 -2.69
C PHE A 164 -16.71 -62.89 -2.74
N ILE A 165 -15.79 -63.33 -1.89
CA ILE A 165 -14.42 -62.82 -1.89
C ILE A 165 -13.77 -63.09 -3.25
N LYS A 166 -14.02 -64.26 -3.84
CA LYS A 166 -13.50 -64.60 -5.17
C LYS A 166 -14.11 -63.74 -6.28
N ASP A 167 -15.39 -63.43 -6.20
CA ASP A 167 -16.07 -62.54 -7.15
C ASP A 167 -15.48 -61.11 -7.10
N VAL A 168 -15.25 -60.59 -5.89
CA VAL A 168 -14.58 -59.29 -5.68
C VAL A 168 -13.17 -59.29 -6.27
N GLU A 169 -12.36 -60.32 -6.05
CA GLU A 169 -11.03 -60.44 -6.65
C GLU A 169 -11.07 -60.35 -8.18
N VAL A 170 -12.00 -61.06 -8.82
CA VAL A 170 -12.17 -61.05 -10.28
C VAL A 170 -12.58 -59.67 -10.77
N ARG A 171 -13.55 -59.02 -10.11
CA ARG A 171 -13.99 -57.66 -10.48
C ARG A 171 -12.87 -56.64 -10.34
N LEU A 172 -12.03 -56.75 -9.30
CA LEU A 172 -10.86 -55.87 -9.14
C LEU A 172 -9.81 -56.09 -10.25
N ASP A 173 -9.59 -57.34 -10.69
CA ASP A 173 -8.72 -57.66 -11.83
C ASP A 173 -9.27 -57.06 -13.14
N GLU A 174 -10.59 -57.13 -13.36
CA GLU A 174 -11.25 -56.53 -14.51
C GLU A 174 -11.15 -55.00 -14.51
N LEU A 175 -11.35 -54.36 -13.36
CA LEU A 175 -11.20 -52.91 -13.20
C LEU A 175 -9.75 -52.46 -13.44
N GLU A 176 -8.76 -53.23 -12.99
CA GLU A 176 -7.34 -52.93 -13.26
C GLU A 176 -7.02 -52.97 -14.77
N GLN A 177 -7.56 -53.96 -15.47
CA GLN A 177 -7.45 -54.06 -16.93
C GLN A 177 -8.19 -52.91 -17.62
N ALA A 178 -9.38 -52.54 -17.15
CA ALA A 178 -10.15 -51.42 -17.68
C ALA A 178 -9.38 -50.10 -17.55
N VAL A 179 -8.72 -49.83 -16.42
CA VAL A 179 -7.86 -48.64 -16.26
C VAL A 179 -6.70 -48.67 -17.26
N SER A 180 -6.04 -49.82 -17.41
CA SER A 180 -4.92 -49.97 -18.35
C SER A 180 -5.36 -49.80 -19.82
N ASN A 181 -6.59 -50.20 -20.16
CA ASN A 181 -7.16 -50.00 -21.48
C ASN A 181 -7.57 -48.53 -21.70
N ALA A 182 -8.12 -47.86 -20.68
CA ALA A 182 -8.50 -46.46 -20.75
C ALA A 182 -7.29 -45.53 -21.02
N GLU A 183 -6.09 -45.90 -20.57
CA GLU A 183 -4.85 -45.16 -20.84
C GLU A 183 -4.46 -45.11 -22.32
N ARG A 184 -5.03 -45.98 -23.17
CA ARG A 184 -4.79 -46.04 -24.62
C ARG A 184 -5.84 -45.28 -25.44
N LEU A 185 -6.89 -44.75 -24.80
CA LEU A 185 -7.97 -44.02 -25.45
C LEU A 185 -7.60 -42.54 -25.67
N ASP A 186 -8.38 -41.85 -26.52
CA ASP A 186 -8.30 -40.39 -26.63
C ASP A 186 -8.75 -39.70 -25.32
N THR A 187 -8.35 -38.44 -25.12
CA THR A 187 -8.50 -37.72 -23.85
C THR A 187 -9.96 -37.63 -23.35
N GLU A 188 -10.93 -37.40 -24.22
CA GLU A 188 -12.35 -37.36 -23.81
C GLU A 188 -12.89 -38.76 -23.47
N GLN A 189 -12.56 -39.76 -24.27
CA GLN A 189 -12.96 -41.15 -24.04
C GLN A 189 -12.32 -41.72 -22.78
N GLN A 190 -11.06 -41.39 -22.54
CA GLN A 190 -10.33 -41.75 -21.33
C GLN A 190 -11.02 -41.16 -20.09
N ARG A 191 -11.41 -39.89 -20.13
CA ARG A 191 -12.10 -39.23 -19.00
C ARG A 191 -13.42 -39.93 -18.69
N LEU A 192 -14.21 -40.24 -19.72
CA LEU A 192 -15.48 -40.96 -19.55
C LEU A 192 -15.26 -42.38 -19.01
N ALA A 193 -14.26 -43.10 -19.51
CA ALA A 193 -13.91 -44.43 -19.02
C ALA A 193 -13.48 -44.39 -17.55
N HIS A 194 -12.65 -43.42 -17.15
CA HIS A 194 -12.25 -43.26 -15.75
C HIS A 194 -13.45 -43.01 -14.82
N VAL A 195 -14.42 -42.19 -15.24
CA VAL A 195 -15.65 -41.95 -14.45
C VAL A 195 -16.50 -43.21 -14.31
N ALA A 196 -16.62 -44.01 -15.38
CA ALA A 196 -17.33 -45.28 -15.31
C ALA A 196 -16.64 -46.28 -14.36
N ILE A 197 -15.32 -46.43 -14.50
CA ILE A 197 -14.50 -47.30 -13.63
C ILE A 197 -14.58 -46.86 -12.17
N GLU A 198 -14.55 -45.55 -11.91
CA GLU A 198 -14.69 -45.00 -10.55
C GLU A 198 -16.03 -45.41 -9.93
N ARG A 199 -17.13 -45.31 -10.69
CA ARG A 199 -18.45 -45.71 -10.21
C ARG A 199 -18.54 -47.21 -9.90
N ASP A 200 -17.99 -48.04 -10.77
CA ASP A 200 -18.00 -49.49 -10.59
C ASP A 200 -17.14 -49.90 -9.37
N LEU A 201 -16.03 -49.17 -9.15
CA LEU A 201 -15.18 -49.36 -7.96
C LEU A 201 -15.89 -48.94 -6.67
N ASP A 202 -16.66 -47.86 -6.70
CA ASP A 202 -17.49 -47.43 -5.56
C ASP A 202 -18.60 -48.45 -5.25
N GLU A 203 -19.21 -49.06 -6.28
CA GLU A 203 -20.21 -50.13 -6.13
C GLU A 203 -19.61 -51.37 -5.47
N VAL A 204 -18.46 -51.85 -5.95
CA VAL A 204 -17.71 -52.96 -5.32
C VAL A 204 -17.40 -52.64 -3.86
N THR A 205 -16.95 -51.41 -3.60
CA THR A 205 -16.61 -50.96 -2.24
C THR A 205 -17.83 -50.96 -1.32
N GLY A 206 -18.98 -50.50 -1.82
CA GLY A 206 -20.25 -50.50 -1.08
C GLY A 206 -20.73 -51.91 -0.76
N GLU A 207 -20.64 -52.84 -1.71
CA GLU A 207 -20.99 -54.25 -1.49
C GLU A 207 -20.11 -54.91 -0.42
N ILE A 208 -18.80 -54.62 -0.43
CA ILE A 208 -17.87 -55.12 0.59
C ILE A 208 -18.25 -54.57 1.97
N GLN A 209 -18.59 -53.29 2.09
CA GLN A 209 -19.00 -52.68 3.36
C GLN A 209 -20.30 -53.31 3.89
N GLU A 210 -21.33 -53.39 3.03
CA GLU A 210 -22.63 -53.98 3.37
C GLU A 210 -22.49 -55.42 3.89
N LYS A 211 -21.69 -56.27 3.21
CA LYS A 211 -21.53 -57.67 3.60
C LYS A 211 -20.55 -57.89 4.75
N SER A 212 -19.57 -57.01 4.92
CA SER A 212 -18.63 -57.07 6.06
C SER A 212 -19.22 -56.54 7.36
N GLY A 213 -20.41 -55.92 7.31
CA GLY A 213 -21.13 -55.43 8.49
C GLY A 213 -20.49 -54.18 9.12
N ARG A 214 -19.76 -53.39 8.33
CA ARG A 214 -19.14 -52.13 8.73
C ARG A 214 -19.71 -50.96 7.95
#